data_AF-A0A3B9FJC4-F1
#
_entry.id   AF-A0A3B9FJC4-F1
#
_cell.length_a   1.000
_cell.length_b   1.000
_cell.length_c   1.000
_cell.angle_alpha   90.00
_cell.angle_beta   90.00
_cell.angle_gamma   90.00
#
_symmetry.space_group_name_H-M   'P 1'
#
loop_
_entity.id
_entity.type
_entity.pdbx_description
1 polymer ?
#
loop_
_entity_poly.entity_id
_entity_poly.type
_entity_poly.pdbx_seq_one_letter_code
_entity_poly.pdbx_strand_id
1 'polypeptide(L)'
;MSVSIGTPFKPTAKKVLLCGSGELGKEVVLELQRYGVEVIALDAYPDAPAMQVADRSHVVSMLDGPALRAVIESEKPDLVVPEVEAIATDVLADLEAS
;
A
#
# COMPACT_ATOMS: atom_id res chain seq x y z
N MET A 1 -8.79 -18.17 -12.66
CA MET A 1 -7.50 -17.47 -12.50
C MET A 1 -6.75 -18.12 -11.36
N SER A 2 -5.48 -18.50 -11.53
CA SER A 2 -4.64 -18.91 -10.39
C SER A 2 -3.90 -17.69 -9.86
N VAL A 3 -4.11 -17.36 -8.59
CA VAL A 3 -3.34 -16.32 -7.91
C VAL A 3 -1.94 -16.87 -7.63
N SER A 4 -0.89 -16.17 -8.09
CA SER A 4 0.50 -16.49 -7.78
C SER A 4 1.01 -15.49 -6.74
N ILE A 5 1.45 -16.02 -5.59
CA ILE A 5 2.10 -15.26 -4.53
C ILE A 5 3.56 -15.69 -4.52
N GLY A 6 4.47 -14.75 -4.78
CA GLY A 6 5.91 -15.00 -4.71
C GLY A 6 6.44 -14.89 -3.28
N THR A 7 7.65 -14.35 -3.15
CA THR A 7 8.30 -14.17 -1.84
C THR A 7 8.71 -12.70 -1.69
N PRO A 8 8.47 -12.05 -0.53
CA PRO A 8 8.85 -10.66 -0.34
C PRO A 8 10.33 -10.43 -0.62
N PHE A 9 10.67 -9.24 -1.13
CA PHE A 9 12.03 -8.83 -1.47
C PHE A 9 12.70 -9.62 -2.60
N LYS A 10 11.92 -10.41 -3.36
CA LYS A 10 12.35 -11.09 -4.58
C LYS A 10 11.62 -10.50 -5.79
N PRO A 11 12.16 -10.67 -7.01
CA PRO A 11 11.50 -10.17 -8.23
C PRO A 11 10.09 -10.74 -8.46
N THR A 12 9.75 -11.85 -7.81
CA THR A 12 8.43 -12.49 -7.90
C THR A 12 7.46 -12.03 -6.83
N ALA A 13 7.86 -11.13 -5.93
CA ALA A 13 7.03 -10.64 -4.83
C ALA A 13 5.71 -10.08 -5.35
N LYS A 14 4.61 -10.46 -4.68
CA LYS A 14 3.34 -9.75 -4.79
C LYS A 14 3.43 -8.57 -3.82
N LYS A 15 3.25 -7.34 -4.31
CA LYS A 15 3.32 -6.11 -3.51
C LYS A 15 1.97 -5.46 -3.30
N VAL A 16 1.68 -5.04 -2.08
CA VAL A 16 0.48 -4.27 -1.73
C VAL A 16 0.89 -2.91 -1.16
N LEU A 17 0.33 -1.83 -1.69
CA LEU A 17 0.38 -0.51 -1.07
C LEU A 17 -0.93 -0.29 -0.29
N LEU A 18 -0.83 -0.15 1.03
CA LEU A 18 -1.96 0.18 1.90
C LEU A 18 -2.00 1.71 2.11
N CYS A 19 -3.10 2.36 1.72
CA CYS A 19 -3.31 3.80 1.87
C CYS A 19 -4.27 4.07 3.03
N GLY A 20 -3.72 4.47 4.18
CA GLY A 20 -4.41 4.51 5.47
C GLY A 20 -3.89 3.37 6.34
N SER A 21 -3.16 3.72 7.40
CA SER A 21 -2.34 2.80 8.19
C SER A 21 -2.82 2.68 9.64
N GLY A 22 -4.12 2.82 9.88
CA GLY A 22 -4.76 2.64 11.18
C GLY A 22 -4.79 1.19 11.69
N GLU A 23 -5.54 0.93 12.74
CA GLU A 23 -5.63 -0.40 13.38
C GLU A 23 -6.27 -1.46 12.49
N LEU A 24 -7.23 -1.10 11.63
CA LEU A 24 -7.82 -2.02 10.66
C LEU A 24 -6.79 -2.42 9.60
N GLY A 25 -6.09 -1.41 9.07
CA GLY A 25 -4.97 -1.60 8.16
C GLY A 25 -3.90 -2.52 8.74
N LYS A 26 -3.59 -2.38 10.03
CA LYS A 26 -2.59 -3.22 10.71
C LYS A 26 -2.92 -4.71 10.64
N GLU A 27 -4.16 -5.10 10.90
CA GLU A 27 -4.58 -6.51 10.80
C GLU A 27 -4.53 -7.00 9.34
N VAL A 28 -4.90 -6.16 8.38
CA VAL A 28 -4.75 -6.49 6.95
C VAL A 28 -3.29 -6.73 6.58
N VAL A 29 -2.36 -5.86 7.02
CA VAL A 29 -0.92 -6.05 6.79
C VAL A 29 -0.42 -7.34 7.42
N LEU A 30 -0.83 -7.65 8.66
CA LEU A 30 -0.44 -8.89 9.34
C LEU A 30 -0.88 -10.13 8.56
N GLU A 31 -2.10 -10.16 8.02
CA GLU A 31 -2.54 -11.29 7.20
C GLU A 31 -1.79 -11.37 5.87
N LEU A 32 -1.55 -10.24 5.20
CA LEU A 32 -0.76 -10.20 3.98
C LEU A 32 0.67 -10.72 4.20
N GLN A 33 1.31 -10.34 5.31
CA GLN A 33 2.62 -10.86 5.67
C GLN A 33 2.60 -12.36 5.98
N ARG A 34 1.56 -12.87 6.64
CA ARG A 34 1.39 -14.32 6.85
C ARG A 34 1.28 -15.09 5.54
N TYR A 35 0.75 -14.47 4.47
CA TYR A 35 0.73 -15.03 3.12
C TYR A 35 2.03 -14.82 2.33
N GLY A 36 3.02 -14.08 2.85
CA GLY A 36 4.24 -13.76 2.13
C GLY A 36 4.06 -12.69 1.06
N VAL A 37 3.12 -11.77 1.27
CA VAL A 37 2.97 -10.56 0.45
C VAL A 37 3.87 -9.46 1.01
N GLU A 38 4.55 -8.73 0.13
CA GLU A 38 5.34 -7.56 0.52
C GLU A 38 4.41 -6.36 0.65
N VAL A 39 4.43 -5.69 1.80
CA VAL A 39 3.47 -4.63 2.13
C VAL A 39 4.18 -3.32 2.39
N ILE A 40 3.70 -2.27 1.73
CA ILE A 40 4.12 -0.89 1.92
C ILE A 40 2.94 -0.14 2.55
N ALA A 41 3.15 0.47 3.70
CA ALA A 41 2.15 1.27 4.41
C ALA A 41 2.31 2.77 4.10
N LEU A 42 1.23 3.46 3.78
CA LEU A 42 1.20 4.89 3.51
C LEU A 42 0.19 5.56 4.44
N ASP A 43 0.62 6.65 5.10
CA ASP A 43 -0.26 7.49 5.91
C ASP A 43 0.27 8.94 5.97
N ALA A 44 -0.52 9.84 6.54
CA ALA A 44 -0.20 11.26 6.69
C ALA A 44 0.71 11.57 7.88
N TYR A 45 1.04 10.58 8.72
CA TYR A 45 1.88 10.73 9.90
C TYR A 45 2.78 9.50 10.10
N PRO A 46 3.95 9.66 10.75
CA PRO A 46 4.87 8.54 11.00
C PRO A 46 4.34 7.58 12.07
N ASP A 47 4.89 6.37 12.11
CA ASP A 47 4.64 5.36 13.16
C ASP A 47 3.18 4.92 13.32
N ALA A 48 2.35 5.13 12.29
CA ALA A 48 0.98 4.66 12.24
C ALA A 48 0.89 3.13 12.50
N PRO A 49 -0.21 2.63 13.09
CA PRO A 49 -0.30 1.24 13.52
C PRO A 49 0.15 0.18 12.50
N ALA A 50 -0.23 0.31 11.23
CA ALA A 50 0.15 -0.62 10.17
C ALA A 50 1.61 -0.47 9.71
N MET A 51 2.20 0.73 9.82
CA MET A 51 3.61 0.95 9.48
C MET A 51 4.56 0.14 10.36
N GLN A 52 4.17 -0.11 11.62
CA GLN A 52 4.98 -0.86 12.58
C GLN A 52 5.15 -2.34 12.21
N VAL A 53 4.30 -2.85 11.31
CA VAL A 53 4.32 -4.24 10.85
C VAL A 53 4.54 -4.35 9.35
N ALA A 54 4.54 -3.27 8.58
CA ALA A 54 4.81 -3.28 7.15
C ALA A 54 6.31 -3.44 6.83
N ASP A 55 6.63 -3.84 5.61
CA ASP A 55 8.03 -4.00 5.18
C ASP A 55 8.71 -2.64 4.94
N ARG A 56 7.93 -1.64 4.51
CA ARG A 56 8.33 -0.24 4.31
C ARG A 56 7.14 0.68 4.56
N SER A 57 7.42 1.97 4.75
CA SER A 57 6.39 2.99 4.89
C SER A 57 6.73 4.32 4.25
N HIS A 58 5.71 5.05 3.81
CA HIS A 58 5.79 6.42 3.31
C HIS A 58 4.89 7.34 4.13
N VAL A 59 5.37 8.55 4.42
CA VAL A 59 4.60 9.57 5.13
C VAL A 59 4.29 10.72 4.16
N VAL A 60 3.09 10.71 3.60
CA VAL A 60 2.60 11.71 2.66
C VAL A 60 1.09 11.92 2.86
N SER A 61 0.59 13.11 2.55
CA SER A 61 -0.85 13.33 2.52
C SER A 61 -1.47 12.52 1.38
N MET A 62 -2.43 11.66 1.67
CA MET A 62 -3.19 10.91 0.67
C MET A 62 -4.09 11.79 -0.21
N LEU A 63 -4.32 13.04 0.21
CA LEU A 63 -5.04 14.06 -0.57
C LEU A 63 -4.11 14.83 -1.52
N ASP A 64 -2.79 14.70 -1.36
CA ASP A 64 -1.82 15.25 -2.32
C ASP A 64 -1.67 14.25 -3.47
N GLY A 65 -2.49 14.44 -4.51
CA GLY A 65 -2.54 13.56 -5.68
C GLY A 65 -1.18 13.34 -6.35
N PRO A 66 -0.40 14.40 -6.66
CA PRO A 66 0.97 14.25 -7.17
C PRO A 66 1.89 13.43 -6.26
N ALA A 67 1.85 13.65 -4.95
CA ALA A 67 2.67 12.87 -4.01
C ALA A 67 2.23 11.40 -3.93
N LEU A 68 0.92 11.13 -3.88
CA LEU A 68 0.37 9.78 -3.91
C LEU A 68 0.79 9.03 -5.17
N ARG A 69 0.66 9.68 -6.34
CA ARG A 69 1.09 9.11 -7.63
C ARG A 69 2.59 8.78 -7.62
N ALA A 70 3.42 9.69 -7.12
CA ALA A 70 4.86 9.48 -7.05
C ALA A 70 5.23 8.25 -6.20
N VAL A 71 4.54 8.04 -5.06
CA VAL A 71 4.75 6.84 -4.24
C VAL A 71 4.35 5.57 -5.01
N ILE A 72 3.16 5.56 -5.63
CA ILE A 72 2.67 4.40 -6.40
C ILE A 72 3.63 4.04 -7.56
N GLU A 73 4.07 5.04 -8.33
CA GLU A 73 5.00 4.83 -9.45
C GLU A 73 6.40 4.37 -8.99
N SER A 74 6.84 4.79 -7.81
CA SER A 74 8.12 4.37 -7.24
C SER A 74 8.11 2.94 -6.70
N GLU A 75 7.07 2.57 -5.94
CA GLU A 75 6.96 1.25 -5.31
C GLU A 75 6.48 0.18 -6.30
N LYS A 76 5.71 0.59 -7.32
CA LYS A 76 5.08 -0.27 -8.33
C LYS A 76 4.33 -1.44 -7.67
N PRO A 77 3.32 -1.17 -6.84
CA PRO A 77 2.55 -2.22 -6.18
C PRO A 77 1.70 -2.99 -7.20
N ASP A 78 1.41 -4.25 -6.91
CA ASP A 78 0.43 -5.03 -7.68
C ASP A 78 -1.02 -4.66 -7.32
N LEU A 79 -1.23 -4.19 -6.09
CA LEU A 79 -2.54 -3.78 -5.56
C LEU A 79 -2.38 -2.52 -4.71
N VAL A 80 -3.30 -1.58 -4.88
CA VAL A 80 -3.49 -0.43 -4.00
C VAL A 80 -4.75 -0.67 -3.18
N VAL A 81 -4.64 -0.59 -1.85
CA VAL A 81 -5.74 -0.85 -0.92
C VAL A 81 -6.02 0.42 -0.11
N PRO A 82 -7.07 1.19 -0.45
CA PRO A 82 -7.50 2.32 0.36
C PRO A 82 -8.24 1.84 1.60
N GLU A 83 -7.82 2.29 2.78
CA GLU A 83 -8.50 2.04 4.06
C GLU A 83 -9.35 3.23 4.52
N VAL A 84 -9.08 4.44 4.00
CA VAL A 84 -9.79 5.68 4.33
C VAL A 84 -10.46 6.31 3.12
N GLU A 85 -11.53 7.07 3.34
CA GLU A 85 -12.23 7.84 2.29
C GLU A 85 -11.46 9.12 1.89
N ALA A 86 -10.60 9.64 2.76
CA ALA A 86 -9.84 10.87 2.55
C ALA A 86 -8.57 10.63 1.69
N ILE A 87 -8.80 10.29 0.42
CA ILE A 87 -7.75 9.99 -0.57
C ILE A 87 -8.06 10.67 -1.91
N ALA A 88 -7.03 11.01 -2.68
CA ALA A 88 -7.16 11.54 -4.04
C ALA A 88 -7.66 10.44 -5.00
N THR A 89 -8.98 10.20 -4.98
CA THR A 89 -9.65 9.12 -5.73
C THR A 89 -9.58 9.31 -7.24
N ASP A 90 -9.50 10.55 -7.72
CA ASP A 90 -9.24 10.90 -9.11
C ASP A 90 -7.91 10.33 -9.60
N VAL A 91 -6.85 10.46 -8.80
CA VAL A 91 -5.54 9.90 -9.12
C VAL A 91 -5.56 8.37 -9.15
N LEU A 92 -6.31 7.74 -8.25
CA LEU A 92 -6.47 6.28 -8.25
C LEU A 92 -7.23 5.80 -9.51
N ALA A 93 -8.30 6.49 -9.89
CA ALA A 93 -9.06 6.18 -11.10
C ALA A 93 -8.22 6.32 -12.37
N ASP A 94 -7.39 7.37 -12.46
CA ASP A 94 -6.46 7.57 -13.58
C ASP A 94 -5.42 6.45 -13.70
N LEU A 95 -4.94 5.93 -12.57
CA LEU A 95 -3.98 4.82 -12.52
C LEU A 95 -4.62 3.46 -12.78
N GLU A 96 -5.88 3.26 -12.41
CA GLU A 96 -6.63 2.03 -12.71
C GLU A 96 -6.94 1.93 -14.22
N ALA A 97 -7.16 3.07 -14.88
CA ALA A 97 -7.47 3.13 -16.30
C ALA A 97 -6.24 2.92 -17.23
N SER A 98 -5.02 2.88 -16.68
CA SER A 98 -3.76 2.74 -17.42
C SER A 98 -3.24 1.31 -17.50
#